data_AF-A0A059J847-F1
#
_entry.id   AF-A0A059J847-F1
#
_cell.length_a   1.000
_cell.length_b   1.000
_cell.length_c   1.000
_cell.angle_alpha   90.00
_cell.angle_beta   90.00
_cell.angle_gamma   90.00
#
_symmetry.space_group_name_H-M   'P 1'
#
loop_
_entity.id
_entity.type
_entity.pdbx_description
1 polymer ?
#
loop_
_entity_poly.entity_id
_entity_poly.type
_entity_poly.pdbx_seq_one_letter_code
_entity_poly.pdbx_strand_id
1 'polypeptide(L)'
;MQQSSLERVLNFSTPFSLNSQQRQRATTLLRSLVQLYGVEQTIRHGFKPALLIQSTFEYVKAQDAFLLFYFSFLYESLCPGVTDLTEPEITVALSFFDDFSTWDQSQKEDVNGASEKFAEYIVENFLLPLRASSVKTPQPTPSSLSSIQPSTPTDTTQRLSILRRDCLVRDRHRCVVSRKFDKSEASRRWKQDGDNFKDDDRNLLKNKRNDDFQYLDVAHILPHCLTAVASQDIDLSDSKKNVLRILDMFDPGIIHLIDGPKIDSPLNALTLTQDHHRAFGEFRIYFEPTSTQYQYRIDSMEQCPFLRDPLFPVTRTLLSLSPSETIDPPSARLLSVHRAIAKIMDLSGAGEYIENVLRDLEETDVRADGSTNLERVINLRLGGWLNPSTVF
;
A
#
# COMPACT_ATOMS: atom_id res chain seq x y z
N MET A 1 -8.57 25.52 13.60
CA MET A 1 -8.20 24.18 13.08
C MET A 1 -9.46 23.57 12.51
N GLN A 2 -9.50 23.35 11.21
CA GLN A 2 -10.66 22.76 10.54
C GLN A 2 -10.48 21.24 10.64
N GLN A 3 -11.40 20.55 11.34
CA GLN A 3 -11.41 19.08 11.44
C GLN A 3 -11.43 18.49 10.03
N SER A 4 -10.56 17.51 9.77
CA SER A 4 -10.50 16.80 8.49
C SER A 4 -11.84 16.08 8.23
N SER A 5 -12.23 15.92 6.96
CA SER A 5 -13.48 15.21 6.60
C SER A 5 -13.51 13.77 7.13
N LEU A 6 -12.32 13.15 7.27
CA LEU A 6 -12.14 11.81 7.78
C LEU A 6 -12.20 11.73 9.32
N GLU A 7 -11.74 12.77 10.02
CA GLU A 7 -11.84 12.86 11.49
C GLU A 7 -13.28 12.90 12.00
N ARG A 8 -14.24 13.26 11.14
CA ARG A 8 -15.67 13.19 11.46
C ARG A 8 -16.22 11.77 11.45
N VAL A 9 -15.55 10.84 10.78
CA VAL A 9 -16.02 9.45 10.59
C VAL A 9 -15.24 8.47 11.48
N LEU A 10 -13.95 8.72 11.71
CA LEU A 10 -13.09 7.91 12.57
C LEU A 10 -12.22 8.81 13.45
N ASN A 11 -12.18 8.55 14.76
CA ASN A 11 -11.38 9.31 15.69
C ASN A 11 -9.92 8.81 15.70
N PHE A 12 -9.06 9.48 14.94
CA PHE A 12 -7.61 9.19 14.86
C PHE A 12 -6.77 10.03 15.83
N SER A 13 -7.40 10.76 16.76
CA SER A 13 -6.73 11.81 17.55
C SER A 13 -5.78 11.28 18.63
N THR A 14 -5.94 10.02 19.06
CA THR A 14 -5.08 9.37 20.06
C THR A 14 -4.90 7.90 19.72
N PRO A 15 -3.65 7.40 19.64
CA PRO A 15 -3.40 5.98 19.47
C PRO A 15 -4.02 5.20 20.63
N PHE A 16 -4.82 4.19 20.31
CA PHE A 16 -5.35 3.28 21.31
C PHE A 16 -4.21 2.59 22.05
N SER A 17 -4.29 2.53 23.38
CA SER A 17 -3.30 1.85 24.22
C SER A 17 -4.01 0.95 25.21
N LEU A 18 -3.53 -0.29 25.29
CA LEU A 18 -3.89 -1.23 26.32
C LEU A 18 -3.13 -0.93 27.61
N ASN A 19 -3.68 -1.38 28.74
CA ASN A 19 -2.89 -1.43 29.96
C ASN A 19 -1.81 -2.53 29.86
N SER A 20 -0.76 -2.43 30.68
CA SER A 20 0.42 -3.32 30.58
C SER A 20 0.05 -4.81 30.69
N GLN A 21 -0.89 -5.15 31.58
CA GLN A 21 -1.32 -6.53 31.80
C GLN A 21 -2.11 -7.08 30.60
N GLN A 22 -3.04 -6.30 30.07
CA GLN A 22 -3.80 -6.64 28.85
C GLN A 22 -2.86 -6.82 27.66
N ARG A 23 -1.92 -5.91 27.45
CA ARG A 23 -0.93 -5.99 26.37
C ARG A 23 -0.11 -7.28 26.47
N GLN A 24 0.43 -7.57 27.65
CA GLN A 24 1.24 -8.78 27.86
C GLN A 24 0.43 -10.05 27.62
N ARG A 25 -0.80 -10.12 28.15
CA ARG A 25 -1.70 -11.25 27.95
C ARG A 25 -2.04 -11.44 26.47
N ALA A 26 -2.52 -10.39 25.80
CA ALA A 26 -2.89 -10.41 24.38
C ALA A 26 -1.71 -10.80 23.48
N THR A 27 -0.52 -10.24 23.73
CA THR A 27 0.68 -10.57 22.96
C THR A 27 1.10 -12.03 23.15
N THR A 28 1.04 -12.54 24.38
CA THR A 28 1.37 -13.94 24.68
C THR A 28 0.39 -14.88 24.01
N LEU A 29 -0.90 -14.57 24.09
CA LEU A 29 -1.95 -15.35 23.44
C LEU A 29 -1.80 -15.35 21.91
N LEU A 30 -1.54 -14.20 21.29
CA LEU A 30 -1.29 -14.10 19.85
C LEU A 30 -0.15 -15.04 19.42
N ARG A 31 0.97 -15.03 20.15
CA ARG A 31 2.11 -15.93 19.85
C ARG A 31 1.72 -17.40 20.01
N SER A 32 0.97 -17.74 21.05
CA SER A 32 0.47 -19.11 21.26
C SER A 32 -0.44 -19.56 20.12
N LEU A 33 -1.34 -18.70 19.63
CA LEU A 33 -2.23 -19.00 18.51
C LEU A 33 -1.45 -19.16 17.19
N VAL A 34 -0.50 -18.26 16.92
CA VAL A 34 0.42 -18.37 15.76
C VAL A 34 1.22 -19.67 15.81
N GLN A 35 1.70 -20.06 16.99
CA GLN A 35 2.44 -21.31 17.18
C GLN A 35 1.54 -22.54 17.03
N LEU A 36 0.30 -22.49 17.55
CA LEU A 36 -0.69 -23.55 17.39
C LEU A 36 -1.01 -23.81 15.92
N TYR A 37 -1.21 -22.75 15.14
CA TYR A 37 -1.48 -22.85 13.71
C TYR A 37 -0.23 -23.31 12.93
N GLY A 38 0.93 -22.77 13.24
CA GLY A 38 2.20 -23.07 12.57
C GLY A 38 2.53 -22.09 11.44
N VAL A 39 3.67 -21.39 11.57
CA VAL A 39 4.07 -20.29 10.67
C VAL A 39 4.31 -20.70 9.22
N GLU A 40 4.64 -21.97 8.97
CA GLU A 40 4.87 -22.50 7.62
C GLU A 40 3.62 -23.09 6.97
N GLN A 41 2.50 -23.16 7.69
CA GLN A 41 1.27 -23.74 7.16
C GLN A 41 0.66 -22.82 6.10
N THR A 42 0.40 -23.39 4.93
CA THR A 42 -0.20 -22.71 3.78
C THR A 42 -1.64 -23.16 3.61
N ILE A 43 -2.54 -22.22 3.30
CA ILE A 43 -3.91 -22.55 2.90
C ILE A 43 -3.98 -22.92 1.41
N ARG A 44 -5.15 -23.37 0.94
CA ARG A 44 -5.39 -23.73 -0.47
C ARG A 44 -4.96 -22.64 -1.47
N HIS A 45 -5.02 -21.39 -1.03
CA HIS A 45 -4.66 -20.21 -1.81
C HIS A 45 -3.15 -19.91 -1.90
N GLY A 46 -2.32 -20.66 -1.15
CA GLY A 46 -0.85 -20.65 -1.30
C GLY A 46 -0.08 -19.67 -0.41
N PHE A 47 -0.75 -18.75 0.30
CA PHE A 47 -0.10 -17.90 1.30
C PHE A 47 -0.19 -18.52 2.70
N LYS A 48 0.61 -17.99 3.64
CA LYS A 48 0.77 -18.46 5.03
C LYS A 48 0.04 -17.54 6.02
N PRO A 49 -1.15 -17.92 6.53
CA PRO A 49 -1.97 -17.05 7.40
C PRO A 49 -1.27 -16.63 8.69
N ALA A 50 -0.68 -17.59 9.42
CA ALA A 50 -0.01 -17.30 10.69
C ALA A 50 1.18 -16.35 10.51
N LEU A 51 1.96 -16.53 9.44
CA LEU A 51 3.07 -15.64 9.13
C LEU A 51 2.61 -14.25 8.67
N LEU A 52 1.48 -14.14 7.96
CA LEU A 52 0.85 -12.86 7.64
C LEU A 52 0.42 -12.11 8.91
N ILE A 53 -0.27 -12.80 9.83
CA ILE A 53 -0.74 -12.22 11.09
C ILE A 53 0.46 -11.76 11.94
N GLN A 54 1.44 -12.64 12.12
CA GLN A 54 2.65 -12.34 12.89
C GLN A 54 3.43 -11.17 12.28
N SER A 55 3.69 -11.21 10.97
CA SER A 55 4.43 -10.14 10.28
C SER A 55 3.66 -8.82 10.38
N THR A 56 2.33 -8.83 10.23
CA THR A 56 1.52 -7.63 10.38
C THR A 56 1.69 -7.04 11.78
N PHE A 57 1.56 -7.83 12.83
CA PHE A 57 1.79 -7.41 14.22
C PHE A 57 3.19 -6.82 14.45
N GLU A 58 4.23 -7.39 13.83
CA GLU A 58 5.61 -6.95 13.97
C GLU A 58 5.91 -5.66 13.21
N TYR A 59 5.23 -5.42 12.08
CA TYR A 59 5.47 -4.27 11.21
C TYR A 59 4.55 -3.06 11.46
N VAL A 60 3.44 -3.23 12.18
CA VAL A 60 2.59 -2.10 12.60
C VAL A 60 3.22 -1.31 13.75
N LYS A 61 3.02 0.01 13.78
CA LYS A 61 3.44 0.85 14.93
C LYS A 61 2.43 0.79 16.08
N ALA A 62 1.14 0.68 15.78
CA ALA A 62 0.09 0.60 16.80
C ALA A 62 -0.26 -0.86 17.13
N GLN A 63 0.67 -1.55 17.80
CA GLN A 63 0.51 -2.96 18.18
C GLN A 63 -0.74 -3.23 19.02
N ASP A 64 -1.07 -2.33 19.95
CA ASP A 64 -2.26 -2.45 20.80
C ASP A 64 -3.56 -2.38 20.00
N ALA A 65 -3.62 -1.53 18.98
CA ALA A 65 -4.76 -1.42 18.07
C ALA A 65 -4.90 -2.67 17.20
N PHE A 66 -3.77 -3.25 16.75
CA PHE A 66 -3.79 -4.53 16.04
C PHE A 66 -4.30 -5.66 16.93
N LEU A 67 -3.85 -5.74 18.19
CA LEU A 67 -4.30 -6.78 19.12
C LEU A 67 -5.81 -6.68 19.37
N LEU A 68 -6.33 -5.47 19.60
CA LEU A 68 -7.77 -5.24 19.70
C LEU A 68 -8.49 -5.74 18.44
N PHE A 69 -8.05 -5.28 17.27
CA PHE A 69 -8.68 -5.63 16.00
C PHE A 69 -8.69 -7.15 15.74
N TYR A 70 -7.56 -7.82 15.97
CA TYR A 70 -7.44 -9.26 15.81
C TYR A 70 -8.34 -10.04 16.75
N PHE A 71 -8.32 -9.74 18.06
CA PHE A 71 -9.11 -10.49 19.03
C PHE A 71 -10.61 -10.20 18.93
N SER A 72 -11.01 -8.97 18.60
CA SER A 72 -12.40 -8.66 18.30
C SER A 72 -12.90 -9.47 17.08
N PHE A 73 -12.10 -9.55 16.01
CA PHE A 73 -12.45 -10.35 14.84
C PHE A 73 -12.59 -11.85 15.16
N LEU A 74 -11.63 -12.42 15.91
CA LEU A 74 -11.71 -13.82 16.31
C LEU A 74 -12.95 -14.09 17.17
N TYR A 75 -13.22 -13.23 18.15
CA TYR A 75 -14.38 -13.36 19.03
C TYR A 75 -15.70 -13.32 18.24
N GLU A 76 -15.84 -12.37 17.30
CA GLU A 76 -17.01 -12.28 16.43
C GLU A 76 -17.16 -13.51 15.53
N SER A 77 -16.05 -14.05 15.01
CA SER A 77 -16.08 -15.25 14.16
C SER A 77 -16.42 -16.52 14.94
N LEU A 78 -16.08 -16.61 16.22
CA LEU A 78 -16.28 -17.80 17.06
C LEU A 78 -17.62 -17.75 17.82
N CYS A 79 -18.15 -16.55 18.07
CA CYS A 79 -19.39 -16.33 18.83
C CYS A 79 -20.44 -15.53 18.02
N PRO A 80 -20.95 -16.05 16.88
CA PRO A 80 -21.96 -15.35 16.07
C PRO A 80 -23.30 -15.28 16.83
N GLY A 81 -23.69 -14.09 17.31
CA GLY A 81 -24.99 -13.86 17.95
C GLY A 81 -25.01 -12.92 19.15
N VAL A 82 -23.85 -12.50 19.67
CA VAL A 82 -23.72 -11.49 20.73
C VAL A 82 -23.52 -10.11 20.07
N THR A 83 -24.47 -9.67 19.25
CA THR A 83 -24.40 -8.39 18.54
C THR A 83 -25.22 -7.35 19.29
N ASP A 84 -24.60 -6.69 20.27
CA ASP A 84 -24.89 -5.27 20.47
C ASP A 84 -23.82 -4.50 19.69
N LEU A 85 -24.23 -3.45 18.99
CA LEU A 85 -23.54 -2.75 17.88
C LEU A 85 -22.24 -1.99 18.27
N THR A 86 -21.48 -2.50 19.23
CA THR A 86 -20.24 -1.93 19.73
C THR A 86 -19.13 -2.96 19.69
N GLU A 87 -17.97 -2.59 19.15
CA GLU A 87 -16.76 -3.43 19.17
C GLU A 87 -16.57 -4.03 20.56
N PRO A 88 -16.44 -5.38 20.66
CA PRO A 88 -16.31 -6.01 21.95
C PRO A 88 -15.07 -5.44 22.63
N GLU A 89 -15.23 -4.98 23.88
CA GLU A 89 -14.12 -4.53 24.68
C GLU A 89 -13.08 -5.66 24.71
N ILE A 90 -11.80 -5.35 24.46
CA ILE A 90 -10.74 -6.36 24.39
C ILE A 90 -10.74 -7.29 25.61
N THR A 91 -11.18 -6.81 26.78
CA THR A 91 -11.33 -7.60 28.00
C THR A 91 -12.28 -8.77 27.80
N VAL A 92 -13.42 -8.55 27.12
CA VAL A 92 -14.39 -9.60 26.79
C VAL A 92 -13.79 -10.59 25.81
N ALA A 93 -13.20 -10.09 24.72
CA ALA A 93 -12.57 -10.94 23.70
C ALA A 93 -11.45 -11.80 24.30
N LEU A 94 -10.60 -11.24 25.16
CA LEU A 94 -9.54 -12.00 25.83
C LEU A 94 -10.10 -13.01 26.83
N SER A 95 -11.17 -12.69 27.55
CA SER A 95 -11.77 -13.59 28.54
C SER A 95 -12.30 -14.88 27.93
N PHE A 96 -12.73 -14.84 26.67
CA PHE A 96 -13.11 -16.02 25.90
C PHE A 96 -11.97 -17.05 25.77
N PHE A 97 -10.71 -16.61 25.82
CA PHE A 97 -9.53 -17.47 25.71
C PHE A 97 -8.89 -17.83 27.07
N ASP A 98 -9.53 -17.54 28.21
CA ASP A 98 -8.96 -17.81 29.54
C ASP A 98 -8.67 -19.31 29.78
N ASP A 99 -9.49 -20.18 29.19
CA ASP A 99 -9.39 -21.63 29.30
C ASP A 99 -8.73 -22.30 28.08
N PHE A 100 -8.07 -21.52 27.22
CA PHE A 100 -7.44 -21.98 25.97
C PHE A 100 -6.52 -23.21 26.14
N SER A 101 -5.85 -23.33 27.29
CA SER A 101 -4.99 -24.49 27.60
C SER A 101 -5.74 -25.80 27.74
N THR A 102 -7.04 -25.74 28.05
CA THR A 102 -7.94 -26.89 28.23
C THR A 102 -8.79 -27.20 27.01
N TRP A 103 -8.70 -26.39 25.96
CA TRP A 103 -9.48 -26.59 24.74
C TRP A 103 -9.18 -27.91 24.05
N ASP A 104 -10.25 -28.54 23.58
CA ASP A 104 -10.18 -29.76 22.77
C ASP A 104 -9.69 -29.48 21.34
N GLN A 105 -9.60 -30.54 20.54
CA GLN A 105 -9.11 -30.44 19.18
C GLN A 105 -10.08 -29.67 18.26
N SER A 106 -11.40 -29.80 18.48
CA SER A 106 -12.41 -29.09 17.68
C SER A 106 -12.31 -27.58 17.91
N GLN A 107 -12.21 -27.15 19.17
CA GLN A 107 -12.08 -25.73 19.51
C GLN A 107 -10.78 -25.13 18.95
N LYS A 108 -9.69 -25.90 18.92
CA LYS A 108 -8.42 -25.50 18.31
C LYS A 108 -8.52 -25.38 16.78
N GLU A 109 -9.28 -26.26 16.14
CA GLU A 109 -9.57 -26.18 14.71
C GLU A 109 -10.45 -24.98 14.38
N ASP A 110 -11.45 -24.67 15.21
CA ASP A 110 -12.32 -23.51 15.04
C ASP A 110 -11.54 -22.18 15.11
N VAL A 111 -10.63 -22.02 16.08
CA VAL A 111 -9.79 -20.82 16.15
C VAL A 111 -8.80 -20.73 15.00
N ASN A 112 -8.25 -21.86 14.54
CA ASN A 112 -7.41 -21.88 13.34
C ASN A 112 -8.20 -21.40 12.11
N GLY A 113 -9.44 -21.87 11.93
CA GLY A 113 -10.32 -21.40 10.87
C GLY A 113 -10.68 -19.91 11.00
N ALA A 114 -10.86 -19.40 12.22
CA ALA A 114 -11.06 -17.96 12.44
C ALA A 114 -9.80 -17.14 12.12
N SER A 115 -8.61 -17.64 12.43
CA SER A 115 -7.33 -17.02 12.04
C SER A 115 -7.13 -17.02 10.51
N GLU A 116 -7.52 -18.09 9.81
CA GLU A 116 -7.52 -18.11 8.34
C GLU A 116 -8.44 -17.04 7.76
N LYS A 117 -9.68 -16.95 8.24
CA LYS A 117 -10.64 -15.91 7.83
C LYS A 117 -10.11 -14.51 8.08
N PHE A 118 -9.42 -14.27 9.20
CA PHE A 118 -8.81 -12.97 9.48
C PHE A 118 -7.70 -12.65 8.47
N ALA A 119 -6.83 -13.62 8.17
CA ALA A 119 -5.76 -13.41 7.20
C ALA A 119 -6.30 -13.16 5.79
N GLU A 120 -7.30 -13.93 5.36
CA GLU A 120 -8.04 -13.71 4.11
C GLU A 120 -8.69 -12.32 4.10
N TYR A 121 -9.29 -11.89 5.21
CA TYR A 121 -9.87 -10.56 5.32
C TYR A 121 -8.84 -9.45 5.06
N ILE A 122 -7.65 -9.52 5.69
CA ILE A 122 -6.55 -8.56 5.45
C ILE A 122 -6.10 -8.60 3.98
N VAL A 123 -5.97 -9.79 3.40
CA VAL A 123 -5.55 -9.93 2.00
C VAL A 123 -6.58 -9.33 1.05
N GLU A 124 -7.84 -9.72 1.17
CA GLU A 124 -8.90 -9.34 0.22
C GLU A 124 -9.33 -7.88 0.37
N ASN A 125 -9.38 -7.36 1.59
CA ASN A 125 -9.91 -6.01 1.84
C ASN A 125 -8.81 -4.94 1.88
N PHE A 126 -7.56 -5.30 2.17
CA PHE A 126 -6.47 -4.32 2.31
C PHE A 126 -5.35 -4.53 1.29
N LEU A 127 -4.70 -5.70 1.27
CA LEU A 127 -3.48 -5.91 0.47
C LEU A 127 -3.76 -6.01 -1.05
N LEU A 128 -4.79 -6.75 -1.43
CA LEU A 128 -5.19 -6.95 -2.83
C LEU A 128 -5.60 -5.62 -3.50
N PRO A 129 -6.51 -4.81 -2.93
CA PRO A 129 -6.86 -3.52 -3.51
C PRO A 129 -5.66 -2.58 -3.63
N LEU A 130 -4.81 -2.52 -2.60
CA LEU A 130 -3.61 -1.68 -2.60
C LEU A 130 -2.69 -2.00 -3.77
N ARG A 131 -2.38 -3.28 -3.99
CA ARG A 131 -1.53 -3.70 -5.11
C ARG A 131 -2.21 -3.45 -6.46
N ALA A 132 -3.49 -3.79 -6.59
CA ALA A 132 -4.25 -3.60 -7.83
C ALA A 132 -4.25 -2.14 -8.30
N SER A 133 -4.40 -1.18 -7.37
CA SER A 133 -4.45 0.24 -7.68
C SER A 133 -3.06 0.90 -7.82
N SER A 134 -2.01 0.34 -7.20
CA SER A 134 -0.67 0.95 -7.20
C SER A 134 0.06 0.81 -8.54
N VAL A 135 -0.19 -0.27 -9.29
CA VAL A 135 0.38 -0.48 -10.63
C VAL A 135 -0.25 0.46 -11.68
N LYS A 136 -1.52 0.85 -11.47
CA LYS A 136 -2.35 1.57 -12.46
C LYS A 136 -2.49 3.06 -12.16
N THR A 137 -1.45 3.70 -11.58
CA THR A 137 -1.50 5.14 -11.25
C THR A 137 -1.92 5.95 -12.49
N PRO A 138 -3.06 6.67 -12.47
CA PRO A 138 -3.54 7.39 -13.65
C PRO A 138 -2.50 8.41 -14.09
N GLN A 139 -1.84 8.15 -15.22
CA GLN A 139 -0.99 9.16 -15.85
C GLN A 139 -1.90 10.06 -16.70
N PRO A 140 -1.71 11.39 -16.66
CA PRO A 140 -2.35 12.26 -17.64
C PRO A 140 -1.77 11.92 -19.01
N THR A 141 -2.48 11.09 -19.78
CA THR A 141 -2.21 10.90 -21.21
C THR A 141 -2.49 12.21 -21.94
N PRO A 142 -1.69 12.59 -22.95
CA PRO A 142 -2.03 13.73 -23.78
C PRO A 142 -3.28 13.36 -24.60
N SER A 143 -4.41 13.93 -24.20
CA SER A 143 -5.64 14.10 -24.99
C SER A 143 -6.14 12.87 -25.75
N SER A 144 -7.06 12.10 -25.15
CA SER A 144 -8.13 11.42 -25.89
C SER A 144 -9.34 11.22 -24.97
N LEU A 145 -10.51 11.54 -25.52
CA LEU A 145 -11.82 11.78 -24.91
C LEU A 145 -12.44 10.59 -24.15
N SER A 146 -13.45 10.93 -23.32
CA SER A 146 -14.51 10.10 -22.70
C SER A 146 -14.13 9.46 -21.34
N SER A 147 -14.86 9.55 -20.21
CA SER A 147 -16.27 9.78 -19.92
C SER A 147 -16.49 10.22 -18.44
N ILE A 148 -17.70 10.68 -18.13
CA ILE A 148 -18.20 11.49 -17.00
C ILE A 148 -18.38 10.75 -15.65
N GLN A 149 -18.02 11.38 -14.50
CA GLN A 149 -18.74 11.35 -13.19
C GLN A 149 -18.15 12.34 -12.13
N PRO A 150 -18.81 12.63 -10.97
CA PRO A 150 -19.06 13.98 -10.45
C PRO A 150 -18.03 14.50 -9.43
N SER A 151 -16.76 14.56 -9.84
CA SER A 151 -15.86 15.61 -9.39
C SER A 151 -15.42 16.33 -10.64
N THR A 152 -15.42 17.67 -10.68
CA THR A 152 -15.07 18.43 -11.89
C THR A 152 -13.80 17.85 -12.53
N PRO A 153 -13.89 17.12 -13.67
CA PRO A 153 -12.79 16.29 -14.19
C PRO A 153 -11.51 17.09 -14.46
N THR A 154 -11.69 18.39 -14.69
CA THR A 154 -10.66 19.40 -14.87
C THR A 154 -9.75 19.54 -13.64
N ASP A 155 -10.30 19.45 -12.43
CA ASP A 155 -9.55 19.71 -11.19
C ASP A 155 -8.59 18.55 -10.84
N THR A 156 -9.05 17.29 -10.92
CA THR A 156 -8.18 16.12 -10.70
C THR A 156 -7.08 15.99 -11.75
N THR A 157 -7.41 16.23 -13.03
CA THR A 157 -6.41 16.20 -14.11
C THR A 157 -5.37 17.31 -13.93
N GLN A 158 -5.81 18.50 -13.52
CA GLN A 158 -4.92 19.61 -13.21
C GLN A 158 -4.02 19.29 -12.01
N ARG A 159 -4.57 18.75 -10.91
CA ARG A 159 -3.77 18.33 -9.74
C ARG A 159 -2.70 17.30 -10.11
N LEU A 160 -3.05 16.26 -10.88
CA LEU A 160 -2.09 15.26 -11.34
C LEU A 160 -1.00 15.86 -12.25
N SER A 161 -1.36 16.81 -13.12
CA SER A 161 -0.38 17.51 -13.96
C SER A 161 0.60 18.36 -13.14
N ILE A 162 0.11 19.02 -12.08
CA ILE A 162 0.93 19.82 -11.16
C ILE A 162 1.85 18.90 -10.36
N LEU A 163 1.32 17.81 -9.80
CA LEU A 163 2.11 16.80 -9.08
C LEU A 163 3.24 16.25 -9.95
N ARG A 164 2.93 15.89 -11.21
CA ARG A 164 3.93 15.37 -12.14
C ARG A 164 5.04 16.39 -12.40
N ARG A 165 4.67 17.65 -12.66
CA ARG A 165 5.63 18.74 -12.84
C ARG A 165 6.51 18.92 -11.60
N ASP A 166 5.92 18.98 -10.41
CA ASP A 166 6.64 19.24 -9.17
C ASP A 166 7.61 18.09 -8.81
N CYS A 167 7.20 16.83 -9.00
CA CYS A 167 8.08 15.68 -8.77
C CYS A 167 9.26 15.65 -9.75
N LEU A 168 9.01 15.90 -11.04
CA LEU A 168 10.08 15.95 -12.04
C LEU A 168 11.09 17.07 -11.72
N VAL A 169 10.62 18.26 -11.33
CA VAL A 169 11.50 19.37 -10.92
C VAL A 169 12.27 19.02 -9.63
N ARG A 170 11.59 18.50 -8.61
CA ARG A 170 12.19 18.09 -7.33
C ARG A 170 13.32 17.09 -7.54
N ASP A 171 13.12 16.12 -8.43
CA ASP A 171 14.03 15.02 -8.68
C ASP A 171 15.04 15.32 -9.82
N ARG A 172 15.15 16.58 -10.26
CA ARG A 172 16.03 17.03 -11.35
C ARG A 172 15.86 16.21 -12.64
N HIS A 173 14.61 15.90 -12.97
CA HIS A 173 14.20 15.11 -14.13
C HIS A 173 14.91 13.75 -14.21
N ARG A 174 15.19 13.14 -13.06
CA ARG A 174 15.83 11.82 -12.96
C ARG A 174 14.98 10.85 -12.16
N CYS A 175 15.05 9.58 -12.54
CA CYS A 175 14.51 8.52 -11.70
C CYS A 175 15.22 8.50 -10.35
N VAL A 176 14.47 8.45 -9.25
CA VAL A 176 15.04 8.43 -7.90
C VAL A 176 15.88 7.18 -7.61
N VAL A 177 15.60 6.07 -8.31
CA VAL A 177 16.30 4.78 -8.16
C VAL A 177 17.50 4.70 -9.13
N SER A 178 17.24 4.67 -10.44
CA SER A 178 18.27 4.44 -11.47
C SER A 178 19.09 5.67 -11.84
N ARG A 179 18.63 6.88 -11.47
CA ARG A 179 19.20 8.18 -11.86
C ARG A 179 19.21 8.46 -13.36
N LYS A 180 18.58 7.61 -14.19
CA LYS A 180 18.35 7.87 -15.61
C LYS A 180 17.54 9.16 -15.79
N PHE A 181 17.90 9.94 -16.81
CA PHE A 181 17.32 11.24 -17.09
C PHE A 181 16.07 11.10 -17.97
N ASP A 182 15.10 12.00 -17.81
CA ASP A 182 13.86 11.97 -18.57
C ASP A 182 14.09 12.20 -20.06
N LYS A 183 13.67 11.23 -20.87
CA LYS A 183 13.86 11.26 -22.33
C LYS A 183 13.03 12.38 -22.99
N SER A 184 11.83 12.66 -22.47
CA SER A 184 10.97 13.73 -22.97
C SER A 184 11.62 15.09 -22.72
N GLU A 185 12.11 15.32 -21.50
CA GLU A 185 12.82 16.55 -21.13
C GLU A 185 14.13 16.73 -21.92
N ALA A 186 14.92 15.67 -22.09
CA ALA A 186 16.13 15.74 -22.92
C ALA A 186 15.80 16.15 -24.37
N SER A 187 14.76 15.55 -24.95
CA SER A 187 14.28 15.88 -26.29
C SER A 187 13.80 17.33 -26.38
N ARG A 188 13.12 17.84 -25.34
CA ARG A 188 12.65 19.22 -25.26
C ARG A 188 13.83 20.20 -25.22
N ARG A 189 14.83 19.95 -24.36
CA ARG A 189 16.03 20.80 -24.24
C ARG A 189 16.89 20.76 -25.50
N TRP A 190 17.05 19.61 -26.14
CA TRP A 190 17.76 19.50 -27.42
C TRP A 190 17.12 20.34 -28.53
N LYS A 191 15.78 20.33 -28.63
CA LYS A 191 15.06 21.19 -29.60
C LYS A 191 15.25 22.69 -29.35
N GLN A 192 15.52 23.09 -28.10
CA GLN A 192 15.71 24.50 -27.71
C GLN A 192 17.17 24.95 -27.84
N ASP A 193 18.10 24.12 -27.36
CA ASP A 193 19.51 24.49 -27.15
C ASP A 193 20.48 23.82 -28.14
N GLY A 194 19.98 22.95 -29.03
CA GLY A 194 20.80 22.17 -29.96
C GLY A 194 21.83 21.31 -29.22
N ASP A 195 23.08 21.32 -29.67
CA ASP A 195 24.18 20.53 -29.11
C ASP A 195 24.68 21.00 -27.73
N ASN A 196 24.10 22.07 -27.19
CA ASN A 196 24.44 22.63 -25.88
C ASN A 196 23.41 22.28 -24.80
N PHE A 197 22.46 21.39 -25.08
CA PHE A 197 21.47 20.95 -24.10
C PHE A 197 22.11 20.27 -22.89
N LYS A 198 21.65 20.66 -21.70
CA LYS A 198 22.22 20.27 -20.40
C LYS A 198 21.17 19.71 -19.47
N ASP A 199 21.60 18.90 -18.51
CA ASP A 199 20.78 18.52 -17.37
C ASP A 199 20.66 19.67 -16.36
N ASP A 200 19.89 19.44 -15.31
CA ASP A 200 19.61 20.40 -14.25
C ASP A 200 20.88 20.79 -13.46
N ASP A 201 21.93 19.97 -13.53
CA ASP A 201 23.25 20.20 -12.95
C ASP A 201 24.23 20.88 -13.92
N ARG A 202 23.74 21.35 -15.07
CA ARG A 202 24.49 22.00 -16.16
C ARG A 202 25.50 21.09 -16.89
N ASN A 203 25.39 19.78 -16.73
CA ASN A 203 26.20 18.82 -17.47
C ASN A 203 25.64 18.63 -18.88
N LEU A 204 26.52 18.57 -19.89
CA LEU A 204 26.12 18.32 -21.27
C LEU A 204 25.53 16.91 -21.41
N LEU A 205 24.29 16.84 -21.92
CA LEU A 205 23.58 15.59 -22.12
C LEU A 205 23.99 14.87 -23.43
N LYS A 206 24.54 15.59 -24.41
CA LYS A 206 24.99 14.99 -25.70
C LYS A 206 26.04 13.90 -25.56
N ASN A 207 26.82 13.91 -24.48
CA ASN A 207 27.90 12.95 -24.23
C ASN A 207 27.43 11.73 -23.43
N LYS A 208 26.15 11.68 -23.04
CA LYS A 208 25.54 10.56 -22.33
C LYS A 208 25.18 9.45 -23.29
N ARG A 209 25.17 8.21 -22.81
CA ARG A 209 24.75 7.05 -23.60
C ARG A 209 23.23 7.06 -23.69
N ASN A 210 22.68 6.42 -24.74
CA ASN A 210 21.22 6.30 -24.88
C ASN A 210 20.58 5.62 -23.64
N ASP A 211 21.28 4.67 -23.02
CA ASP A 211 20.81 3.95 -21.83
C ASP A 211 20.75 4.82 -20.55
N ASP A 212 21.34 6.02 -20.58
CA ASP A 212 21.24 7.01 -19.51
C ASP A 212 19.89 7.76 -19.54
N PHE A 213 19.07 7.55 -20.58
CA PHE A 213 17.77 8.19 -20.77
C PHE A 213 16.63 7.17 -20.73
N GLN A 214 15.55 7.50 -20.03
CA GLN A 214 14.33 6.69 -20.02
C GLN A 214 13.11 7.60 -19.80
N TYR A 215 11.93 7.16 -20.25
CA TYR A 215 10.70 7.86 -19.89
C TYR A 215 10.45 7.70 -18.39
N LEU A 216 10.12 8.82 -17.75
CA LEU A 216 9.82 8.85 -16.33
C LEU A 216 8.31 8.97 -16.09
N ASP A 217 7.86 8.30 -15.04
CA ASP A 217 6.51 8.37 -14.49
C ASP A 217 6.56 8.82 -13.04
N VAL A 218 5.43 9.35 -12.58
CA VAL A 218 5.25 9.76 -11.20
C VAL A 218 4.30 8.79 -10.53
N ALA A 219 4.81 8.05 -9.56
CA ALA A 219 4.11 7.01 -8.84
C ALA A 219 3.74 7.51 -7.45
N HIS A 220 2.47 7.35 -7.05
CA HIS A 220 2.08 7.58 -5.67
C HIS A 220 2.71 6.52 -4.75
N ILE A 221 3.12 6.89 -3.54
CA ILE A 221 3.66 5.98 -2.53
C ILE A 221 2.52 5.14 -1.93
N LEU A 222 1.44 5.81 -1.52
CA LEU A 222 0.17 5.19 -1.18
C LEU A 222 -0.88 5.56 -2.24
N PRO A 223 -1.59 4.58 -2.81
CA PRO A 223 -2.47 4.79 -3.96
C PRO A 223 -3.76 5.53 -3.61
N HIS A 224 -4.35 6.19 -4.62
CA HIS A 224 -5.63 6.91 -4.56
C HIS A 224 -6.84 6.08 -4.08
N CYS A 225 -6.78 4.75 -4.20
CA CYS A 225 -7.88 3.90 -3.77
C CYS A 225 -8.19 4.05 -2.27
N LEU A 226 -7.18 4.42 -1.46
CA LEU A 226 -7.33 4.71 -0.04
C LEU A 226 -8.12 5.99 0.25
N THR A 227 -8.29 6.89 -0.73
CA THR A 227 -9.09 8.12 -0.60
C THR A 227 -10.47 8.02 -1.24
N ALA A 228 -10.71 7.07 -2.16
CA ALA A 228 -12.08 6.69 -2.57
C ALA A 228 -12.86 6.01 -1.43
N VAL A 229 -12.13 5.53 -0.43
CA VAL A 229 -12.62 5.07 0.88
C VAL A 229 -12.96 6.25 1.79
N ALA A 230 -12.43 7.44 1.52
CA ALA A 230 -12.55 8.65 2.33
C ALA A 230 -13.56 9.68 1.80
N SER A 231 -14.13 9.46 0.61
CA SER A 231 -15.05 10.40 -0.04
C SER A 231 -16.34 10.54 0.76
N GLN A 232 -16.97 11.72 0.65
CA GLN A 232 -18.08 12.30 1.43
C GLN A 232 -19.40 11.51 1.50
N ASP A 233 -19.41 10.20 1.27
CA ASP A 233 -20.56 9.40 1.67
C ASP A 233 -20.56 9.29 3.20
N ILE A 234 -21.62 9.83 3.79
CA ILE A 234 -21.92 9.79 5.22
C ILE A 234 -22.04 8.32 5.70
N ASP A 235 -22.10 7.37 4.78
CA ASP A 235 -22.22 5.93 5.00
C ASP A 235 -21.02 5.17 4.39
N LEU A 236 -19.81 5.39 4.93
CA LEU A 236 -18.69 4.49 4.63
C LEU A 236 -19.06 3.08 5.09
N SER A 237 -19.02 2.11 4.17
CA SER A 237 -19.19 0.69 4.53
C SER A 237 -18.17 0.31 5.61
N ASP A 238 -18.52 -0.66 6.46
CA ASP A 238 -17.62 -1.08 7.54
C ASP A 238 -16.28 -1.63 7.00
N SER A 239 -16.29 -2.19 5.79
CA SER A 239 -15.08 -2.56 5.06
C SER A 239 -14.15 -1.38 4.78
N LYS A 240 -14.70 -0.22 4.38
CA LYS A 240 -13.95 1.02 4.13
C LYS A 240 -13.35 1.58 5.42
N LYS A 241 -14.13 1.61 6.50
CA LYS A 241 -13.65 2.05 7.83
C LYS A 241 -12.51 1.16 8.33
N ASN A 242 -12.63 -0.15 8.16
CA ASN A 242 -11.60 -1.10 8.58
C ASN A 242 -10.30 -0.96 7.77
N VAL A 243 -10.37 -0.66 6.46
CA VAL A 243 -9.15 -0.36 5.69
C VAL A 243 -8.42 0.87 6.23
N LEU A 244 -9.13 1.94 6.56
CA LEU A 244 -8.52 3.12 7.18
C LEU A 244 -7.93 2.79 8.56
N ARG A 245 -8.61 1.97 9.37
CA ARG A 245 -8.08 1.50 10.66
C ARG A 245 -6.80 0.68 10.49
N ILE A 246 -6.78 -0.28 9.56
CA ILE A 246 -5.59 -1.07 9.26
C ILE A 246 -4.43 -0.16 8.81
N LEU A 247 -4.71 0.80 7.92
CA LEU A 247 -3.71 1.76 7.48
C LEU A 247 -3.15 2.59 8.65
N ASP A 248 -4.00 3.05 9.55
CA ASP A 248 -3.60 3.83 10.73
C ASP A 248 -2.75 2.98 11.70
N MET A 249 -2.97 1.66 11.78
CA MET A 249 -2.13 0.77 12.60
C MET A 249 -0.67 0.78 12.15
N PHE A 250 -0.40 0.87 10.83
CA PHE A 250 0.97 0.94 10.32
C PHE A 250 1.71 2.20 10.78
N ASP A 251 1.04 3.34 10.80
CA ASP A 251 1.61 4.59 11.32
C ASP A 251 0.50 5.56 11.75
N PRO A 252 0.23 5.72 13.06
CA PRO A 252 -0.88 6.54 13.55
C PRO A 252 -0.87 7.98 13.00
N GLY A 253 -2.00 8.40 12.43
CA GLY A 253 -2.15 9.71 11.78
C GLY A 253 -1.54 9.80 10.38
N ILE A 254 -1.17 8.68 9.75
CA ILE A 254 -0.69 8.66 8.36
C ILE A 254 -1.76 9.16 7.38
N ILE A 255 -3.03 8.92 7.70
CA ILE A 255 -4.18 9.34 6.89
C ILE A 255 -4.18 10.85 6.64
N HIS A 256 -3.77 11.67 7.62
CA HIS A 256 -3.68 13.13 7.47
C HIS A 256 -2.64 13.60 6.44
N LEU A 257 -1.73 12.72 6.02
CA LEU A 257 -0.76 12.99 4.96
C LEU A 257 -1.33 12.76 3.56
N ILE A 258 -2.42 12.00 3.45
CA ILE A 258 -3.04 11.63 2.17
C ILE A 258 -4.52 12.07 2.07
N ASP A 259 -5.06 12.73 3.08
CA ASP A 259 -6.46 13.18 3.09
C ASP A 259 -6.73 14.33 2.09
N GLY A 260 -7.89 14.25 1.43
CA GLY A 260 -8.38 15.24 0.46
C GLY A 260 -7.35 15.57 -0.62
N PRO A 261 -6.99 16.85 -0.83
CA PRO A 261 -6.04 17.25 -1.88
C PRO A 261 -4.61 16.79 -1.61
N LYS A 262 -4.27 16.35 -0.38
CA LYS A 262 -2.91 15.92 -0.02
C LYS A 262 -2.51 14.59 -0.65
N ILE A 263 -3.47 13.78 -1.12
CA ILE A 263 -3.18 12.57 -1.89
C ILE A 263 -2.29 12.86 -3.10
N ASP A 264 -2.49 14.02 -3.74
CA ASP A 264 -1.72 14.51 -4.88
C ASP A 264 -0.61 15.48 -4.46
N SER A 265 0.03 15.20 -3.33
CA SER A 265 1.20 15.93 -2.84
C SER A 265 2.51 15.25 -3.27
N PRO A 266 3.58 16.02 -3.57
CA PRO A 266 4.93 15.46 -3.74
C PRO A 266 5.40 14.61 -2.56
N LEU A 267 4.88 14.84 -1.34
CA LEU A 267 5.13 14.01 -0.16
C LEU A 267 4.75 12.53 -0.40
N ASN A 268 3.69 12.28 -1.17
CA ASN A 268 3.15 10.96 -1.48
C ASN A 268 3.56 10.49 -2.89
N ALA A 269 4.64 11.01 -3.49
CA ALA A 269 4.99 10.64 -4.86
C ALA A 269 6.49 10.55 -5.15
N LEU A 270 6.85 9.65 -6.08
CA LEU A 270 8.20 9.36 -6.53
C LEU A 270 8.30 9.45 -8.06
N THR A 271 9.42 9.99 -8.56
CA THR A 271 9.75 9.92 -9.99
C THR A 271 10.50 8.62 -10.29
N LEU A 272 9.91 7.73 -11.09
CA LEU A 272 10.42 6.40 -11.39
C LEU A 272 10.51 6.20 -12.91
N THR A 273 11.42 5.34 -13.39
CA THR A 273 11.29 4.80 -14.75
C THR A 273 10.14 3.80 -14.77
N GLN A 274 9.56 3.52 -15.93
CA GLN A 274 8.46 2.55 -16.08
C GLN A 274 8.69 1.21 -15.35
N ASP A 275 9.86 0.57 -15.51
CA ASP A 275 10.15 -0.73 -14.87
C ASP A 275 10.16 -0.63 -13.34
N HIS A 276 10.79 0.42 -12.81
CA HIS A 276 10.84 0.71 -11.38
C HIS A 276 9.47 1.13 -10.83
N HIS A 277 8.65 1.84 -11.61
CA HIS A 277 7.27 2.17 -11.22
C HIS A 277 6.46 0.88 -11.07
N ARG A 278 6.51 -0.02 -12.06
CA ARG A 278 5.87 -1.33 -11.98
C ARG A 278 6.32 -2.10 -10.74
N ALA A 279 7.64 -2.26 -10.55
CA ALA A 279 8.18 -2.99 -9.40
C ALA A 279 7.80 -2.33 -8.06
N PHE A 280 7.70 -1.01 -7.98
CA PHE A 280 7.27 -0.28 -6.79
C PHE A 280 5.78 -0.48 -6.50
N GLY A 281 4.92 -0.40 -7.53
CA GLY A 281 3.49 -0.62 -7.43
C GLY A 281 3.11 -2.07 -7.11
N GLU A 282 3.93 -3.03 -7.56
CA GLU A 282 3.82 -4.46 -7.20
C GLU A 282 4.41 -4.79 -5.82
N PHE A 283 4.91 -3.78 -5.09
CA PHE A 283 5.59 -3.95 -3.79
C PHE A 283 6.83 -4.87 -3.85
N ARG A 284 7.49 -4.96 -5.01
CA ARG A 284 8.71 -5.77 -5.24
C ARG A 284 10.00 -5.01 -4.98
N ILE A 285 9.94 -3.69 -4.82
CA ILE A 285 11.06 -2.87 -4.33
C ILE A 285 10.60 -2.05 -3.13
N TYR A 286 11.54 -1.76 -2.22
CA TYR A 286 11.24 -1.02 -1.00
C TYR A 286 12.38 -0.05 -0.64
N PHE A 287 12.05 0.95 0.17
CA PHE A 287 12.97 1.99 0.61
C PHE A 287 13.21 1.85 2.11
N GLU A 288 14.43 1.47 2.49
CA GLU A 288 14.83 1.30 3.88
C GLU A 288 15.60 2.54 4.36
N PRO A 289 15.14 3.23 5.41
CA PRO A 289 15.83 4.42 5.93
C PRO A 289 17.21 4.04 6.47
N THR A 290 18.19 4.90 6.22
CA THR A 290 19.54 4.78 6.80
C THR A 290 19.67 5.67 8.04
N SER A 291 20.86 5.69 8.66
CA SER A 291 21.19 6.66 9.72
C SER A 291 21.24 8.11 9.23
N THR A 292 21.30 8.33 7.91
CA THR A 292 21.35 9.67 7.31
C THR A 292 19.95 10.11 6.88
N GLN A 293 19.57 11.32 7.26
CA GLN A 293 18.27 11.90 6.91
C GLN A 293 18.06 11.93 5.39
N TYR A 294 16.85 11.56 4.96
CA TYR A 294 16.45 11.47 3.55
C TYR A 294 17.28 10.50 2.69
N GLN A 295 18.11 9.66 3.30
CA GLN A 295 18.87 8.64 2.61
C GLN A 295 18.28 7.26 2.85
N TYR A 296 18.09 6.53 1.76
CA TYR A 296 17.46 5.23 1.75
C TYR A 296 18.33 4.21 1.03
N ARG A 297 18.45 3.02 1.62
CA ARG A 297 18.87 1.81 0.90
C ARG A 297 17.64 1.25 0.19
N ILE A 298 17.72 1.18 -1.13
CA ILE A 298 16.68 0.65 -1.98
C ILE A 298 17.09 -0.75 -2.41
N ASP A 299 16.21 -1.72 -2.21
CA ASP A 299 16.46 -3.12 -2.54
C ASP A 299 15.20 -3.74 -3.16
N SER A 300 15.36 -4.92 -3.73
CA SER A 300 14.29 -5.69 -4.35
C SER A 300 14.05 -7.00 -3.59
N MET A 301 12.79 -7.44 -3.57
CA MET A 301 12.40 -8.77 -3.10
C MET A 301 12.65 -9.86 -4.16
N GLU A 302 13.10 -9.51 -5.37
CA GLU A 302 13.40 -10.49 -6.41
C GLU A 302 14.57 -11.40 -5.99
N GLN A 303 14.27 -12.68 -5.80
CA GLN A 303 15.25 -13.69 -5.38
C GLN A 303 15.89 -14.39 -6.58
N CYS A 304 15.24 -14.39 -7.76
CA CYS A 304 15.78 -14.99 -8.96
C CYS A 304 16.97 -14.16 -9.47
N PRO A 305 18.22 -14.70 -9.44
CA PRO A 305 19.41 -13.91 -9.79
C PRO A 305 19.41 -13.38 -11.23
N PHE A 306 18.69 -14.05 -12.14
CA PHE A 306 18.59 -13.66 -13.55
C PHE A 306 17.60 -12.51 -13.78
N LEU A 307 16.56 -12.37 -12.94
CA LEU A 307 15.55 -11.32 -13.07
C LEU A 307 15.88 -10.08 -12.22
N ARG A 308 16.73 -10.23 -11.21
CA ARG A 308 17.12 -9.15 -10.30
C ARG A 308 17.94 -8.10 -11.04
N ASP A 309 17.47 -6.85 -11.01
CA ASP A 309 18.23 -5.72 -11.55
C ASP A 309 19.59 -5.61 -10.83
N PRO A 310 20.72 -5.65 -11.55
CA PRO A 310 22.05 -5.56 -10.95
C PRO A 310 22.31 -4.23 -10.22
N LEU A 311 21.45 -3.22 -10.41
CA LEU A 311 21.47 -1.99 -9.64
C LEU A 311 21.25 -2.25 -8.14
N PHE A 312 20.48 -3.26 -7.74
CA PHE A 312 20.13 -3.48 -6.34
C PHE A 312 21.17 -4.32 -5.57
N PRO A 313 21.45 -3.99 -4.29
CA PRO A 313 20.94 -2.85 -3.54
C PRO A 313 21.62 -1.53 -3.93
N VAL A 314 20.91 -0.43 -3.79
CA VAL A 314 21.46 0.91 -4.07
C VAL A 314 21.08 1.93 -3.03
N THR A 315 22.02 2.80 -2.65
CA THR A 315 21.76 3.90 -1.71
C THR A 315 21.46 5.20 -2.46
N ARG A 316 20.40 5.89 -2.04
CA ARG A 316 19.94 7.14 -2.64
C ARG A 316 19.52 8.16 -1.59
N THR A 317 19.99 9.39 -1.77
CA THR A 317 19.46 10.54 -1.04
C THR A 317 18.32 11.17 -1.84
N LEU A 318 17.15 11.27 -1.22
CA LEU A 318 15.89 11.81 -1.74
C LEU A 318 15.58 13.15 -1.08
N LEU A 319 16.49 14.11 -1.25
CA LEU A 319 16.29 15.49 -0.84
C LEU A 319 15.57 16.27 -1.94
N SER A 320 14.95 17.40 -1.59
CA SER A 320 14.59 18.39 -2.59
C SER A 320 15.87 18.88 -3.26
N LEU A 321 16.08 18.47 -4.52
CA LEU A 321 17.24 18.89 -5.30
C LEU A 321 16.93 20.20 -6.08
N SER A 322 15.74 20.77 -5.89
CA SER A 322 15.35 22.03 -6.52
C SER A 322 16.15 23.21 -5.93
N PRO A 323 16.69 24.12 -6.77
CA PRO A 323 17.31 25.37 -6.31
C PRO A 323 16.38 26.28 -5.51
N SER A 324 15.06 26.08 -5.58
CA SER A 324 14.07 26.94 -4.93
C SER A 324 13.60 26.46 -3.55
N GLU A 325 14.08 25.31 -3.05
CA GLU A 325 13.70 24.69 -1.74
C GLU A 325 12.18 24.58 -1.46
N THR A 326 11.32 24.79 -2.47
CA THR A 326 9.87 24.97 -2.24
C THR A 326 9.05 23.69 -2.34
N ILE A 327 9.65 22.60 -2.83
CA ILE A 327 8.94 21.33 -3.07
C ILE A 327 9.43 20.29 -2.06
N ASP A 328 8.49 19.76 -1.28
CA ASP A 328 8.79 18.80 -0.21
C ASP A 328 9.37 17.46 -0.75
N PRO A 329 10.33 16.86 -0.04
CA PRO A 329 10.83 15.51 -0.35
C PRO A 329 9.76 14.44 -0.10
N PRO A 330 9.92 13.23 -0.66
CA PRO A 330 9.06 12.10 -0.35
C PRO A 330 9.00 11.83 1.17
N SER A 331 7.81 11.60 1.70
CA SER A 331 7.60 11.37 3.13
C SER A 331 8.23 10.06 3.58
N ALA A 332 9.15 10.13 4.55
CA ALA A 332 9.75 8.96 5.19
C ALA A 332 8.69 8.05 5.84
N ARG A 333 7.60 8.63 6.36
CA ARG A 333 6.49 7.88 6.96
C ARG A 333 5.76 7.05 5.92
N LEU A 334 5.40 7.64 4.78
CA LEU A 334 4.71 6.94 3.69
C LEU A 334 5.59 5.83 3.10
N LEU A 335 6.89 6.09 2.90
CA LEU A 335 7.85 5.07 2.46
C LEU A 335 7.98 3.92 3.47
N SER A 336 7.93 4.23 4.76
CA SER A 336 8.00 3.19 5.81
C SER A 336 6.76 2.29 5.79
N VAL A 337 5.57 2.85 5.59
CA VAL A 337 4.32 2.09 5.42
C VAL A 337 4.39 1.21 4.18
N HIS A 338 4.81 1.75 3.03
CA HIS A 338 5.00 0.97 1.80
C HIS A 338 5.98 -0.20 2.01
N ARG A 339 7.14 0.04 2.64
CA ARG A 339 8.12 -1.00 2.98
C ARG A 339 7.53 -2.08 3.89
N ALA A 340 6.77 -1.69 4.91
CA ALA A 340 6.13 -2.63 5.83
C ALA A 340 5.17 -3.56 5.09
N ILE A 341 4.30 -3.00 4.25
CA ILE A 341 3.35 -3.75 3.42
C ILE A 341 4.09 -4.70 2.46
N ALA A 342 5.14 -4.21 1.80
CA ALA A 342 5.98 -5.02 0.91
C ALA A 342 6.58 -6.23 1.63
N LYS A 343 7.13 -6.02 2.84
CA LYS A 343 7.70 -7.10 3.66
C LYS A 343 6.66 -8.12 4.11
N ILE A 344 5.47 -7.67 4.51
CA ILE A 344 4.38 -8.58 4.90
C ILE A 344 3.94 -9.43 3.70
N MET A 345 3.73 -8.82 2.52
CA MET A 345 3.34 -9.54 1.31
C MET A 345 4.36 -10.60 0.89
N ASP A 346 5.66 -10.27 0.98
CA ASP A 346 6.77 -11.15 0.65
C ASP A 346 6.88 -12.32 1.65
N LEU A 347 7.00 -12.02 2.95
CA LEU A 347 7.19 -13.04 4.00
C LEU A 347 6.03 -14.04 4.03
N SER A 348 4.79 -13.56 3.90
CA SER A 348 3.61 -14.41 3.97
C SER A 348 3.29 -15.17 2.67
N GLY A 349 3.92 -14.81 1.54
CA GLY A 349 3.53 -15.29 0.21
C GLY A 349 2.22 -14.69 -0.32
N ALA A 350 1.58 -13.77 0.41
CA ALA A 350 0.36 -13.10 -0.05
C ALA A 350 0.60 -12.30 -1.33
N GLY A 351 1.82 -11.82 -1.57
CA GLY A 351 2.18 -11.17 -2.82
C GLY A 351 2.03 -12.08 -4.05
N GLU A 352 2.49 -13.32 -3.99
CA GLU A 352 2.34 -14.26 -5.11
C GLU A 352 0.88 -14.68 -5.31
N TYR A 353 0.15 -14.89 -4.20
CA TYR A 353 -1.27 -15.15 -4.26
C TYR A 353 -2.03 -14.02 -4.95
N ILE A 354 -1.79 -12.77 -4.55
CA ILE A 354 -2.43 -11.60 -5.16
C ILE A 354 -2.09 -11.49 -6.64
N GLU A 355 -0.84 -11.75 -7.04
CA GLU A 355 -0.45 -11.74 -8.45
C GLU A 355 -1.24 -12.76 -9.28
N ASN A 356 -1.37 -13.98 -8.76
CA ASN A 356 -2.16 -15.01 -9.42
C ASN A 356 -3.63 -14.58 -9.54
N VAL A 357 -4.21 -14.02 -8.47
CA VAL A 357 -5.57 -13.48 -8.52
C VAL A 357 -5.68 -12.40 -9.60
N LEU A 358 -4.78 -11.41 -9.63
CA LEU A 358 -4.83 -10.32 -10.61
C LEU A 358 -4.68 -10.84 -12.06
N ARG A 359 -3.77 -11.78 -12.31
CA ARG A 359 -3.63 -12.43 -13.62
C ARG A 359 -4.90 -13.18 -14.01
N ASP A 360 -5.50 -13.91 -13.08
CA ASP A 360 -6.75 -14.63 -13.30
C ASP A 360 -7.96 -13.69 -13.56
N LEU A 361 -7.87 -12.42 -13.18
CA LEU A 361 -8.88 -11.40 -13.52
C LEU A 361 -8.65 -10.80 -14.92
N GLU A 362 -7.41 -10.76 -15.39
CA GLU A 362 -7.03 -10.29 -16.73
C GLU A 362 -7.32 -11.36 -17.80
N GLU A 363 -7.15 -12.64 -17.45
CA GLU A 363 -7.57 -13.77 -18.26
C GLU A 363 -9.10 -13.90 -18.23
N THR A 364 -9.77 -13.31 -19.23
CA THR A 364 -11.23 -13.30 -19.41
C THR A 364 -11.85 -14.66 -19.76
N ASP A 365 -11.11 -15.76 -19.58
CA ASP A 365 -11.57 -17.10 -19.94
C ASP A 365 -12.35 -17.76 -18.81
N VAL A 366 -13.50 -18.33 -19.18
CA VAL A 366 -14.27 -19.21 -18.30
C VAL A 366 -13.40 -20.43 -18.01
N ARG A 367 -13.06 -20.62 -16.73
CA ARG A 367 -12.31 -21.80 -16.30
C ARG A 367 -13.08 -23.07 -16.68
N ALA A 368 -12.37 -24.17 -16.94
CA ALA A 368 -12.96 -25.44 -17.36
C ALA A 368 -14.03 -26.00 -16.38
N ASP A 369 -14.08 -25.49 -15.14
CA ASP A 369 -15.07 -25.82 -14.11
C ASP A 369 -16.32 -24.92 -14.11
N GLY A 370 -16.41 -23.96 -15.05
CA GLY A 370 -17.54 -23.02 -15.15
C GLY A 370 -17.51 -21.88 -14.15
N SER A 371 -16.48 -21.77 -13.30
CA SER A 371 -16.31 -20.63 -12.38
C SER A 371 -15.80 -19.40 -13.13
N THR A 372 -16.30 -18.22 -12.76
CA THR A 372 -15.81 -16.93 -13.28
C THR A 372 -15.34 -16.08 -12.10
N ASN A 373 -14.22 -15.38 -12.24
CA ASN A 373 -13.74 -14.42 -11.23
C ASN A 373 -14.56 -13.12 -11.20
N LEU A 374 -15.73 -13.11 -11.84
CA LEU A 374 -16.59 -11.96 -12.03
C LEU A 374 -17.02 -11.36 -10.68
N GLU A 375 -17.30 -12.20 -9.68
CA GLU A 375 -17.64 -11.76 -8.32
C GLU A 375 -16.51 -10.93 -7.68
N ARG A 376 -15.25 -11.37 -7.82
CA ARG A 376 -14.08 -10.63 -7.30
C ARG A 376 -13.82 -9.33 -8.06
N VAL A 377 -13.96 -9.32 -9.39
CA VAL A 377 -13.88 -8.08 -10.19
C VAL A 377 -14.99 -7.10 -9.78
N ILE A 378 -16.21 -7.60 -9.64
CA ILE A 378 -17.37 -6.82 -9.23
C ILE A 378 -17.17 -6.27 -7.82
N ASN A 379 -16.67 -7.06 -6.87
CA ASN A 379 -16.39 -6.59 -5.51
C ASN A 379 -15.30 -5.51 -5.47
N LEU A 380 -14.24 -5.64 -6.27
CA LEU A 380 -13.20 -4.60 -6.40
C LEU A 380 -13.75 -3.32 -7.03
N ARG A 381 -14.62 -3.42 -8.05
CA ARG A 381 -15.24 -2.25 -8.70
C ARG A 381 -16.30 -1.59 -7.82
N LEU A 382 -17.21 -2.37 -7.23
CA LEU A 382 -18.28 -1.89 -6.34
C LEU A 382 -17.71 -1.28 -5.06
N GLY A 383 -16.57 -1.79 -4.57
CA GLY A 383 -15.85 -1.20 -3.44
C GLY A 383 -15.16 0.14 -3.76
N GLY A 384 -15.14 0.55 -5.04
CA GLY A 384 -14.46 1.78 -5.49
C GLY A 384 -12.94 1.65 -5.61
N TRP A 385 -12.42 0.41 -5.64
CA TRP A 385 -10.97 0.12 -5.67
C TRP A 385 -10.38 0.17 -7.08
N LEU A 386 -11.22 0.01 -8.10
CA LEU A 386 -10.84 0.09 -9.52
C LEU A 386 -11.67 1.16 -10.22
N ASN A 387 -11.05 1.93 -11.12
CA ASN A 387 -11.77 2.93 -11.90
C ASN A 387 -12.82 2.26 -12.82
N PRO A 388 -14.02 2.84 -13.02
CA PRO A 388 -15.06 2.28 -13.89
C PRO A 388 -14.61 2.08 -15.35
N SER A 389 -13.67 2.90 -15.80
CA SER A 389 -13.11 2.90 -17.17
C SER A 389 -12.01 1.87 -17.40
N THR A 390 -11.68 1.05 -16.39
CA THR A 390 -10.59 0.07 -16.50
C THR A 390 -11.03 -1.08 -17.41
N VAL A 391 -10.67 -1.04 -18.69
CA VAL A 391 -10.63 -2.25 -19.51
C VAL A 391 -9.40 -3.04 -19.04
N PHE A 392 -9.62 -4.29 -18.66
CA PHE A 392 -8.55 -5.21 -18.25
C PHE A 392 -7.72 -5.62 -19.46
#